data_AF-A0A534SVE1-F1
#
_entry.id   AF-A0A534SVE1-F1
#
_cell.length_a   1.000
_cell.length_b   1.000
_cell.length_c   1.000
_cell.angle_alpha   90.00
_cell.angle_beta   90.00
_cell.angle_gamma   90.00
#
_symmetry.space_group_name_H-M   'P 1'
#
loop_
_entity.id
_entity.type
_entity.pdbx_description
1 polymer ?
#
loop_
_entity_poly.entity_id
_entity_poly.type
_entity_poly.pdbx_seq_one_letter_code
_entity_poly.pdbx_strand_id
1 'polypeptide(L)'
;MKRVAALVVLALSLAASPLAVATGAGTEREKTPPGTWALYTPSEVPWRDGLESLPAGAKVAVLEGDPSKDGFFTMRLLLPDGYRVAPHWHPKVERLTIISGTLNLGTGDRFDAAATKALPAGTYSSMP
;
A
#
# COMPACT_ATOMS: atom_id res chain seq x y z
N MET A 1 34.82 42.00 -37.34
CA MET A 1 33.58 42.41 -38.03
C MET A 1 33.40 41.58 -39.29
N LYS A 2 32.55 40.54 -39.25
CA LYS A 2 31.82 39.95 -40.38
C LYS A 2 30.53 39.37 -39.78
N ARG A 3 29.39 40.00 -40.04
CA ARG A 3 28.06 39.56 -39.56
C ARG A 3 27.45 38.68 -40.64
N VAL A 4 27.19 37.42 -40.35
CA VAL A 4 26.34 36.56 -41.19
C VAL A 4 25.05 36.36 -40.40
N ALA A 5 23.98 36.97 -40.88
CA ALA A 5 22.63 36.77 -40.37
C ALA A 5 22.09 35.47 -40.97
N ALA A 6 21.85 34.47 -40.12
CA ALA A 6 21.06 33.29 -40.50
C ALA A 6 19.63 33.50 -39.98
N LEU A 7 18.71 33.50 -40.93
CA LEU A 7 17.28 33.70 -40.79
C LEU A 7 16.68 32.57 -39.92
N VAL A 8 15.98 32.95 -38.85
CA VAL A 8 15.16 32.05 -38.04
C VAL A 8 13.89 31.75 -38.82
N VAL A 9 13.70 30.49 -39.24
CA VAL A 9 12.39 29.98 -39.66
C VAL A 9 11.82 29.19 -38.49
N LEU A 10 11.00 29.86 -37.69
CA LEU A 10 10.21 29.22 -36.62
C LEU A 10 8.98 28.58 -37.27
N ALA A 11 9.09 27.32 -37.65
CA ALA A 11 7.94 26.51 -38.02
C ALA A 11 7.21 26.09 -36.72
N LEU A 12 6.14 26.81 -36.39
CA LEU A 12 5.26 26.49 -35.26
C LEU A 12 4.38 25.30 -35.65
N SER A 13 4.87 24.07 -35.44
CA SER A 13 4.05 22.86 -35.56
C SER A 13 3.20 22.70 -34.29
N LEU A 14 1.92 23.05 -34.39
CA LEU A 14 0.94 22.78 -33.35
C LEU A 14 0.56 21.28 -33.42
N ALA A 15 1.42 20.42 -32.87
CA ALA A 15 1.08 19.02 -32.65
C ALA A 15 0.21 18.93 -31.38
N ALA A 16 -1.09 18.78 -31.55
CA ALA A 16 -1.99 18.42 -30.46
C ALA A 16 -1.60 17.03 -29.94
N SER A 17 -0.93 16.96 -28.79
CA SER A 17 -0.69 15.71 -28.10
C SER A 17 -2.02 15.19 -27.54
N PRO A 18 -2.44 13.95 -27.84
CA PRO A 18 -3.56 13.36 -27.13
C PRO A 18 -3.14 13.16 -25.67
N LEU A 19 -3.95 13.69 -24.77
CA LEU A 19 -3.86 13.43 -23.34
C LEU A 19 -4.13 11.94 -23.14
N ALA A 20 -3.07 11.15 -22.96
CA ALA A 20 -3.20 9.76 -22.57
C ALA A 20 -3.77 9.73 -21.15
N VAL A 21 -5.07 9.42 -21.03
CA VAL A 21 -5.67 9.04 -19.76
C VAL A 21 -5.00 7.74 -19.35
N ALA A 22 -4.04 7.82 -18.43
CA ALA A 22 -3.49 6.66 -17.77
C ALA A 22 -4.60 6.07 -16.89
N THR A 23 -5.32 5.09 -17.42
CA THR A 23 -6.15 4.21 -16.61
C THR A 23 -5.22 3.45 -15.69
N GLY A 24 -5.21 3.82 -14.40
CA GLY A 24 -4.52 3.10 -13.34
C GLY A 24 -5.17 1.74 -13.08
N ALA A 25 -5.05 0.82 -14.04
CA ALA A 25 -5.16 -0.59 -13.76
C ALA A 25 -3.85 -0.97 -13.07
N GLY A 26 -3.92 -1.23 -11.76
CA GLY A 26 -2.78 -1.72 -10.99
C GLY A 26 -2.26 -2.98 -11.68
N THR A 27 -1.13 -2.86 -12.35
CA THR A 27 -0.42 -4.02 -12.89
C THR A 27 -0.09 -4.90 -11.71
N GLU A 28 -0.56 -6.13 -11.78
CA GLU A 28 -0.23 -7.16 -10.83
C GLU A 28 1.29 -7.39 -10.93
N ARG A 29 2.08 -6.66 -10.12
CA ARG A 29 3.53 -6.82 -10.10
C ARG A 29 3.82 -8.30 -9.82
N GLU A 30 4.55 -8.92 -10.73
CA GLU A 30 5.03 -10.29 -10.61
C GLU A 30 5.76 -10.44 -9.28
N LYS A 31 5.44 -11.50 -8.52
CA LYS A 31 6.09 -11.75 -7.22
C LYS A 31 7.60 -11.78 -7.45
N THR A 32 8.36 -11.01 -6.67
CA THR A 32 9.83 -11.03 -6.69
C THR A 32 10.32 -12.48 -6.64
N PRO A 33 11.15 -12.94 -7.60
CA PRO A 33 11.64 -14.31 -7.61
C PRO A 33 12.35 -14.67 -6.30
N PRO A 34 12.21 -15.92 -5.82
CA PRO A 34 12.92 -16.39 -4.63
C PRO A 34 14.43 -16.11 -4.73
N GLY A 35 15.05 -15.63 -3.65
CA GLY A 35 16.48 -15.32 -3.60
C GLY A 35 16.89 -13.95 -4.16
N THR A 36 15.92 -13.13 -4.59
CA THR A 36 16.18 -11.74 -5.01
C THR A 36 15.80 -10.78 -3.89
N TRP A 37 16.56 -9.69 -3.72
CA TRP A 37 16.24 -8.66 -2.73
C TRP A 37 14.92 -7.97 -3.08
N ALA A 38 13.92 -8.15 -2.22
CA ALA A 38 12.69 -7.38 -2.28
C ALA A 38 12.89 -6.01 -1.62
N LEU A 39 12.81 -4.94 -2.41
CA LEU A 39 12.89 -3.56 -1.95
C LEU A 39 11.70 -2.76 -2.47
N TYR A 40 11.01 -2.07 -1.57
CA TYR A 40 9.89 -1.19 -1.88
C TYR A 40 10.09 0.14 -1.19
N THR A 41 10.33 1.21 -1.95
CA THR A 41 10.18 2.57 -1.40
C THR A 41 8.69 2.87 -1.15
N PRO A 42 8.35 3.89 -0.33
CA PRO A 42 6.95 4.22 -0.06
C PRO A 42 6.07 4.41 -1.31
N SER A 43 6.64 4.97 -2.38
CA SER A 43 5.96 5.18 -3.67
C SER A 43 5.83 3.91 -4.53
N GLU A 44 6.58 2.86 -4.22
CA GLU A 44 6.61 1.62 -5.00
C GLU A 44 5.79 0.48 -4.38
N VAL A 45 5.20 0.71 -3.20
CA VAL A 45 4.35 -0.27 -2.53
C VAL A 45 3.20 -0.66 -3.47
N PRO A 46 3.06 -1.95 -3.82
CA PRO A 46 2.08 -2.41 -4.80
C PRO A 46 0.71 -2.57 -4.16
N TRP A 47 0.07 -1.46 -3.83
CA TRP A 47 -1.26 -1.44 -3.22
C TRP A 47 -2.32 -2.06 -4.14
N ARG A 48 -3.19 -2.87 -3.55
CA ARG A 48 -4.38 -3.46 -4.16
C ARG A 48 -5.57 -3.21 -3.25
N ASP A 49 -6.78 -3.49 -3.74
CA ASP A 49 -7.96 -3.54 -2.88
C ASP A 49 -7.78 -4.58 -1.77
N GLY A 50 -8.44 -4.32 -0.63
CA GLY A 50 -8.41 -5.20 0.53
C GLY A 50 -8.87 -6.63 0.20
N LEU A 51 -8.44 -7.58 1.04
CA LEU A 51 -8.90 -8.96 0.95
C LEU A 51 -10.42 -9.04 1.16
N GLU A 52 -11.07 -10.07 0.61
CA GLU A 52 -12.52 -10.27 0.74
C GLU A 52 -12.99 -10.37 2.20
N SER A 53 -12.10 -10.74 3.12
CA SER A 53 -12.35 -10.79 4.56
C SER A 53 -12.43 -9.41 5.24
N LEU A 54 -12.08 -8.34 4.53
CA LEU A 54 -12.06 -6.97 5.03
C LEU A 54 -13.22 -6.16 4.45
N PRO A 55 -13.87 -5.28 5.23
CA PRO A 55 -14.83 -4.32 4.69
C PRO A 55 -14.26 -3.50 3.51
N ALA A 56 -15.12 -3.05 2.60
CA ALA A 56 -14.69 -2.24 1.47
C ALA A 56 -13.91 -0.97 1.91
N GLY A 57 -12.89 -0.59 1.14
CA GLY A 57 -12.11 0.63 1.35
C GLY A 57 -10.70 0.42 1.91
N ALA A 58 -10.37 -0.76 2.46
CA ALA A 58 -8.99 -1.09 2.80
C ALA A 58 -8.14 -1.24 1.52
N LYS A 59 -6.85 -0.90 1.63
CA LYS A 59 -5.83 -1.32 0.66
C LYS A 59 -4.80 -2.23 1.33
N VAL A 60 -4.32 -3.19 0.56
CA VAL A 60 -3.36 -4.21 1.00
C VAL A 60 -2.18 -4.24 0.05
N ALA A 61 -0.98 -4.46 0.58
CA ALA A 61 0.19 -4.85 -0.23
C ALA A 61 0.96 -5.97 0.47
N VAL A 62 1.03 -7.15 -0.13
CA VAL A 62 1.91 -8.22 0.34
C VAL A 62 3.33 -7.92 -0.15
N LEU A 63 4.27 -7.78 0.77
CA LEU A 63 5.66 -7.41 0.49
C LEU A 63 6.58 -8.63 0.45
N GLU A 64 6.27 -9.66 1.23
CA GLU A 64 7.04 -10.90 1.33
C GLU A 64 6.09 -12.07 1.65
N GLY A 65 6.39 -13.25 1.09
CA GLY A 65 5.68 -14.49 1.39
C GLY A 65 4.29 -14.60 0.77
N ASP A 66 3.39 -15.28 1.47
CA ASP A 66 2.02 -15.51 1.05
C ASP A 66 1.11 -15.72 2.27
N PRO A 67 0.15 -14.81 2.56
CA PRO A 67 -0.72 -14.93 3.74
C PRO A 67 -1.68 -16.12 3.66
N SER A 68 -1.84 -16.76 2.49
CA SER A 68 -2.66 -17.96 2.31
C SER A 68 -1.91 -19.28 2.57
N LYS A 69 -0.59 -19.23 2.84
CA LYS A 69 0.27 -20.41 2.98
C LYS A 69 0.93 -20.47 4.35
N ASP A 70 1.56 -21.61 4.63
CA ASP A 70 2.47 -21.73 5.75
C ASP A 70 3.79 -20.98 5.54
N GLY A 71 4.34 -20.46 6.64
CA GLY A 71 5.52 -19.60 6.64
C GLY A 71 5.25 -18.17 7.11
N PHE A 72 6.31 -17.35 7.12
CA PHE A 72 6.22 -15.92 7.39
C PHE A 72 5.78 -15.15 6.16
N PHE A 73 5.02 -14.09 6.40
CA PHE A 73 4.71 -13.09 5.39
C PHE A 73 4.80 -11.70 6.02
N THR A 74 5.03 -10.71 5.17
CA THR A 74 5.01 -9.29 5.55
C THR A 74 4.03 -8.59 4.61
N MET A 75 3.10 -7.82 5.16
CA MET A 75 2.17 -7.02 4.38
C MET A 75 1.99 -5.62 4.97
N ARG A 76 1.48 -4.71 4.14
CA ARG A 76 1.01 -3.39 4.54
C ARG A 76 -0.50 -3.34 4.44
N LEU A 77 -1.10 -2.66 5.41
CA LEU A 77 -2.52 -2.31 5.45
C LEU A 77 -2.63 -0.79 5.43
N LEU A 78 -3.49 -0.28 4.56
CA LEU A 78 -3.92 1.12 4.58
C LEU A 78 -5.43 1.12 4.80
N LEU A 79 -5.84 1.63 5.96
CA LEU A 79 -7.22 1.64 6.40
C LEU A 79 -7.68 3.11 6.45
N PRO A 80 -8.85 3.46 5.89
CA PRO A 80 -9.38 4.81 6.01
C PRO A 80 -9.73 5.14 7.47
N ASP A 81 -9.89 6.42 7.78
CA ASP A 81 -10.30 6.82 9.12
C ASP A 81 -11.68 6.25 9.49
N GLY A 82 -11.85 5.89 10.76
CA GLY A 82 -13.07 5.23 11.27
C GLY A 82 -13.27 3.79 10.77
N TYR A 83 -12.33 3.21 10.02
CA TYR A 83 -12.40 1.84 9.54
C TYR A 83 -12.35 0.84 10.71
N ARG A 84 -13.14 -0.23 10.60
CA ARG A 84 -13.25 -1.26 11.64
C ARG A 84 -13.00 -2.63 11.04
N VAL A 85 -11.99 -3.32 11.55
CA VAL A 85 -11.78 -4.75 11.31
C VAL A 85 -12.63 -5.52 12.32
N ALA A 86 -13.44 -6.46 11.85
CA ALA A 86 -14.27 -7.27 12.74
C ALA A 86 -13.40 -8.16 13.66
N PRO A 87 -13.87 -8.50 14.88
CA PRO A 87 -13.21 -9.49 15.70
C PRO A 87 -12.97 -10.79 14.92
N HIS A 88 -11.75 -11.31 15.00
CA HIS A 88 -11.33 -12.55 14.35
C HIS A 88 -10.22 -13.23 15.15
N TRP A 89 -9.82 -14.43 14.73
CA TRP A 89 -8.87 -15.28 15.44
C TRP A 89 -7.62 -15.48 14.60
N HIS A 90 -6.46 -15.40 15.26
CA HIS A 90 -5.19 -15.66 14.62
C HIS A 90 -4.74 -17.09 14.91
N PRO A 91 -4.48 -17.91 13.87
CA PRO A 91 -3.86 -19.22 14.06
C PRO A 91 -2.34 -19.12 14.25
N LYS A 92 -1.77 -17.92 14.08
CA LYS A 92 -0.33 -17.62 14.08
C LYS A 92 -0.14 -16.20 14.62
N VAL A 93 0.99 -15.97 15.29
CA VAL A 93 1.32 -14.66 15.86
C VAL A 93 1.30 -13.55 14.79
N GLU A 94 0.43 -12.57 14.97
CA GLU A 94 0.42 -11.33 14.19
C GLU A 94 1.35 -10.30 14.84
N ARG A 95 2.11 -9.60 14.00
CA ARG A 95 2.98 -8.49 14.41
C ARG A 95 2.58 -7.25 13.66
N LEU A 96 2.23 -6.21 14.40
CA LEU A 96 1.79 -4.92 13.86
C LEU A 96 2.83 -3.85 14.16
N THR A 97 3.18 -3.07 13.15
CA THR A 97 3.89 -1.81 13.33
C THR A 97 3.05 -0.70 12.73
N ILE A 98 2.65 0.26 13.56
CA ILE A 98 1.87 1.41 13.11
C ILE A 98 2.83 2.41 12.46
N ILE A 99 2.73 2.59 11.15
CA ILE A 99 3.60 3.52 10.41
C ILE A 99 3.09 4.96 10.55
N SER A 100 1.76 5.13 10.42
CA SER A 100 1.09 6.42 10.43
C SER A 100 -0.33 6.26 10.99
N GLY A 101 -0.87 7.34 11.56
CA GLY A 101 -2.16 7.35 12.23
C GLY A 101 -2.14 6.66 13.59
N THR A 102 -3.33 6.20 14.01
CA THR A 102 -3.54 5.48 15.27
C THR A 102 -4.47 4.30 15.01
N LEU A 103 -4.06 3.10 15.42
CA LEU A 103 -4.92 1.92 15.44
C LEU A 103 -5.40 1.68 16.87
N ASN A 104 -6.69 1.44 17.07
CA ASN A 104 -7.22 0.99 18.35
C ASN A 104 -7.36 -0.53 18.32
N LEU A 105 -6.62 -1.22 19.19
CA LEU A 105 -6.57 -2.68 19.22
C LEU A 105 -7.22 -3.23 20.50
N GLY A 106 -8.16 -4.15 20.37
CA GLY A 106 -8.79 -4.87 21.48
C GLY A 106 -8.76 -6.37 21.27
N THR A 107 -9.06 -7.14 22.31
CA THR A 107 -9.15 -8.61 22.29
C THR A 107 -10.50 -9.09 22.81
N GLY A 108 -10.92 -10.29 22.41
CA GLY A 108 -12.16 -10.92 22.85
C GLY A 108 -13.12 -11.23 21.69
N ASP A 109 -14.22 -11.91 22.01
CA ASP A 109 -15.15 -12.48 21.01
C ASP A 109 -16.08 -11.45 20.36
N ARG A 110 -16.13 -10.23 20.90
CA ARG A 110 -17.03 -9.16 20.47
C ARG A 110 -16.29 -7.84 20.40
N PHE A 111 -16.73 -6.97 19.49
CA PHE A 111 -16.21 -5.62 19.41
C PHE A 111 -16.67 -4.81 20.62
N ASP A 112 -15.71 -4.27 21.36
CA ASP A 112 -15.93 -3.30 22.43
C ASP A 112 -14.94 -2.14 22.25
N ALA A 113 -15.46 -0.98 21.83
CA ALA A 113 -14.65 0.21 21.61
C ALA A 113 -13.98 0.72 22.89
N ALA A 114 -14.61 0.52 24.05
CA ALA A 114 -14.09 0.97 25.35
C ALA A 114 -12.95 0.09 25.86
N ALA A 115 -12.85 -1.15 25.36
CA ALA A 115 -11.81 -2.11 25.73
C ALA A 115 -10.63 -2.14 24.74
N THR A 116 -10.50 -1.13 23.87
CA THR A 116 -9.36 -1.02 22.96
C THR A 116 -8.22 -0.20 23.55
N LYS A 117 -6.99 -0.49 23.10
CA LYS A 117 -5.79 0.30 23.37
C LYS A 117 -5.38 1.06 22.12
N ALA A 118 -5.20 2.37 22.26
CA ALA A 118 -4.67 3.20 21.20
C ALA A 118 -3.18 2.89 20.95
N LEU A 119 -2.85 2.64 19.69
CA LEU A 119 -1.50 2.38 19.19
C LEU A 119 -1.14 3.51 18.21
N PRO A 120 -0.48 4.59 18.67
CA PRO A 120 -0.06 5.69 17.79
C PRO A 120 1.09 5.24 16.87
N ALA A 121 1.39 6.06 15.86
CA ALA A 121 2.54 5.86 14.96
C ALA A 121 3.85 5.55 15.71
N GLY A 122 4.62 4.61 15.17
CA GLY A 122 5.83 4.05 15.80
C GLY A 122 5.56 2.89 16.76
N THR A 123 4.30 2.63 17.13
CA THR A 123 3.97 1.51 18.03
C THR A 123 4.17 0.17 17.34
N TYR A 124 4.80 -0.77 18.06
CA TYR A 124 4.85 -2.18 17.73
C TYR A 124 3.92 -2.97 18.67
N SER A 125 3.21 -3.96 18.13
CA SER A 125 2.40 -4.92 18.88
C SER A 125 2.64 -6.33 18.34
N SER A 126 2.54 -7.33 19.22
CA SER A 126 2.55 -8.75 18.86
C SER A 126 1.39 -9.41 19.59
N MET A 127 0.52 -10.11 18.86
CA MET A 127 -0.63 -10.80 19.44
C MET A 127 -0.69 -12.25 18.96
N PRO A 128 -1.14 -13.19 19.82
CA PRO A 128 -1.31 -14.59 19.46
C PRO A 128 -2.42 -14.79 18.44
#